data_AF-A0A6G2U129-F1
#
_entry.id   AF-A0A6G2U129-F1
#
_cell.length_a   1.000
_cell.length_b   1.000
_cell.length_c   1.000
_cell.angle_alpha   90.00
_cell.angle_beta   90.00
_cell.angle_gamma   90.00
#
_symmetry.space_group_name_H-M   'P 1'
#
loop_
_entity.id
_entity.type
_entity.pdbx_description
1 polymer ?
#
loop_
_entity_poly.entity_id
_entity_poly.type
_entity_poly.pdbx_seq_one_letter_code
_entity_poly.pdbx_strand_id
1 'polypeptide(L)'
;MTVVILLGLAVWYVFSGYGAGLLPQSSWGPWREKSVDNWAVRVRVNSWSDAAEAYVHMGKAEDFTMEAYGTSADATTVMDGTRFTLTPGGEVTGQQPKKEGAK
;
A
#
# COMPACT_ATOMS: atom_id res chain seq x y z
N MET A 1 1.84 -19.21 31.50
CA MET A 1 1.24 -19.55 30.19
C MET A 1 0.63 -18.33 29.51
N THR A 2 -0.20 -17.55 30.19
CA THR A 2 -0.87 -16.35 29.64
C THR A 2 0.08 -15.30 29.05
N VAL A 3 1.19 -15.00 29.75
CA VAL A 3 2.18 -14.02 29.26
C VAL A 3 2.81 -14.45 27.92
N VAL A 4 3.10 -15.74 27.76
CA VAL A 4 3.69 -16.28 26.52
C VAL A 4 2.70 -16.20 25.36
N ILE A 5 1.42 -16.46 25.62
CA ILE A 5 0.36 -16.35 24.61
C ILE A 5 0.19 -14.89 24.17
N LEU A 6 0.15 -13.96 25.12
CA LEU A 6 0.01 -12.53 24.81
C LEU A 6 1.21 -12.00 24.01
N LEU A 7 2.43 -12.42 24.36
CA LEU A 7 3.63 -12.08 23.59
C LEU A 7 3.57 -12.67 22.18
N GLY A 8 3.14 -13.93 22.03
CA GLY A 8 2.97 -14.57 20.73
C GLY A 8 1.97 -13.83 19.84
N LEU A 9 0.82 -13.43 20.40
CA LEU A 9 -0.20 -12.65 19.68
C LEU A 9 0.29 -11.26 19.31
N ALA A 10 1.02 -10.58 20.19
CA ALA A 10 1.59 -9.26 19.91
C ALA A 10 2.62 -9.32 18.77
N VAL A 11 3.50 -10.31 18.81
CA VAL A 11 4.48 -10.56 17.74
C VAL A 11 3.75 -10.84 16.42
N TRP A 12 2.79 -11.76 16.42
CA TRP A 12 1.99 -12.05 15.23
C TRP A 12 1.30 -10.80 14.67
N TYR A 13 0.68 -9.99 15.54
CA TYR A 13 -0.04 -8.78 15.15
C TYR A 13 0.86 -7.77 14.43
N VAL A 14 2.12 -7.63 14.87
CA VAL A 14 3.10 -6.77 14.20
C VAL A 14 3.54 -7.38 12.86
N PHE A 15 3.94 -8.66 12.84
CA PHE A 15 4.41 -9.33 11.62
C PHE A 15 3.35 -9.41 10.52
N SER A 16 2.10 -9.62 10.88
CA SER A 16 0.98 -9.66 9.92
C SER A 16 0.64 -8.30 9.32
N GLY A 17 1.23 -7.20 9.77
CA GLY A 17 1.03 -5.87 9.21
C GLY A 17 -0.14 -5.07 9.77
N TYR A 18 -1.03 -5.66 10.59
CA TYR A 18 -2.16 -4.95 11.18
C TYR A 18 -1.75 -3.81 12.13
N GLY A 19 -0.55 -3.88 12.71
CA GLY A 19 0.04 -2.82 13.53
C GLY A 19 0.88 -1.81 12.76
N ALA A 20 0.97 -1.89 11.43
CA ALA A 20 1.95 -1.13 10.65
C ALA A 20 1.82 0.39 10.77
N GLY A 21 0.60 0.91 10.95
CA GLY A 21 0.36 2.33 11.20
C GLY A 21 0.95 2.87 12.50
N LEU A 22 1.39 2.00 13.41
CA LEU A 22 2.08 2.37 14.66
C LEU A 22 3.60 2.26 14.57
N LEU A 23 4.13 1.76 13.45
CA LEU A 23 5.56 1.56 13.29
C LEU A 23 6.27 2.89 13.03
N PRO A 24 7.45 3.11 13.64
CA PRO A 24 8.21 4.33 13.39
C PRO A 24 8.66 4.39 11.93
N GLN A 25 8.73 5.58 11.35
CA GLN A 25 9.13 5.78 9.95
C GLN A 25 10.49 5.16 9.61
N SER A 26 11.42 5.08 10.57
CA SER A 26 12.74 4.48 10.41
C SER A 26 12.71 2.96 10.18
N SER A 27 11.60 2.28 10.48
CA SER A 27 11.44 0.84 10.26
C SER A 27 11.03 0.48 8.83
N TRP A 28 10.68 1.48 8.01
CA TRP A 28 10.26 1.29 6.64
C TRP A 28 11.45 1.25 5.68
N GLY A 29 11.30 0.48 4.60
CA GLY A 29 12.26 0.48 3.51
C GLY A 29 12.32 1.82 2.77
N PRO A 30 13.33 1.99 1.90
CA PRO A 30 13.44 3.18 1.07
C PRO A 30 12.26 3.29 0.11
N TRP A 31 11.87 4.53 -0.20
CA TRP A 31 10.94 4.80 -1.28
C TRP A 31 11.53 4.35 -2.63
N ARG A 32 10.70 3.69 -3.43
CA ARG A 32 11.02 3.27 -4.79
C ARG A 32 10.03 3.90 -5.75
N GLU A 33 10.54 4.51 -6.80
CA GLU A 33 9.70 5.05 -7.86
C GLU A 33 9.20 3.94 -8.79
N LYS A 34 7.93 4.06 -9.17
CA LYS A 34 7.22 3.26 -10.15
C LYS A 34 6.35 4.19 -10.99
N SER A 35 6.02 3.77 -12.19
CA SER A 35 5.02 4.45 -13.02
C SER A 35 3.84 3.52 -13.25
N VAL A 36 2.64 4.07 -13.12
CA VAL A 36 1.40 3.38 -13.45
C VAL A 36 0.67 4.25 -14.47
N ASP A 37 0.66 3.80 -15.72
CA ASP A 37 0.26 4.64 -16.86
C ASP A 37 1.00 6.00 -16.86
N ASN A 38 0.27 7.10 -16.72
CA ASN A 38 0.81 8.46 -16.68
C ASN A 38 1.04 8.98 -15.24
N TRP A 39 0.90 8.12 -14.24
CA TRP A 39 1.03 8.48 -12.83
C TRP A 39 2.41 8.11 -12.28
N ALA A 40 3.03 9.05 -11.56
CA ALA A 40 4.22 8.79 -10.78
C ALA A 40 3.81 8.22 -9.42
N VAL A 41 4.35 7.06 -9.08
CA VAL A 41 4.05 6.34 -7.85
C VAL A 41 5.35 6.16 -7.07
N ARG A 42 5.39 6.58 -5.82
CA ARG A 42 6.47 6.20 -4.88
C ARG A 42 5.92 5.18 -3.92
N VAL A 43 6.55 4.01 -3.83
CA VAL A 43 6.13 2.91 -2.97
C VAL A 43 7.24 2.59 -1.98
N ARG A 44 6.88 2.35 -0.73
CA ARG A 44 7.78 1.72 0.25
C ARG A 44 7.08 0.56 0.91
N VAL A 45 7.88 -0.41 1.33
CA VAL A 45 7.40 -1.62 2.01
C VAL A 45 8.08 -1.73 3.36
N ASN A 46 7.39 -2.31 4.33
CA ASN A 46 8.02 -2.71 5.58
C ASN A 46 8.65 -4.09 5.38
N SER A 47 9.93 -4.26 5.71
CA SER A 47 10.62 -5.55 5.52
C SER A 47 10.31 -6.58 6.61
N TRP A 48 9.67 -6.17 7.69
CA TRP A 48 9.40 -6.98 8.88
C TRP A 48 7.90 -7.24 9.08
N SER A 49 7.04 -6.67 8.25
CA SER A 49 5.60 -6.83 8.33
C SER A 49 4.95 -6.77 6.95
N ASP A 50 3.80 -7.41 6.79
CA ASP A 50 3.02 -7.34 5.55
C ASP A 50 2.33 -5.97 5.44
N ALA A 51 3.10 -4.96 5.04
CA ALA A 51 2.65 -3.59 4.95
C ALA A 51 3.36 -2.79 3.87
N ALA A 52 2.59 -2.01 3.12
CA ALA A 52 3.10 -1.10 2.11
C ALA A 52 2.38 0.25 2.16
N GLU A 53 3.10 1.29 1.74
CA GLU A 53 2.55 2.61 1.50
C GLU A 53 2.89 3.06 0.08
N ALA A 54 1.95 3.74 -0.57
CA ALA A 54 2.17 4.35 -1.87
C ALA A 54 1.71 5.82 -1.88
N TYR A 55 2.58 6.69 -2.39
CA TYR A 55 2.24 8.08 -2.74
C TYR A 55 2.07 8.17 -4.25
N VAL A 56 0.90 8.63 -4.69
CA VAL A 56 0.54 8.70 -6.11
C VAL A 56 0.34 10.17 -6.50
N HIS A 57 0.99 10.58 -7.58
CA HIS A 57 1.00 11.96 -8.10
C HIS A 57 0.94 11.97 -9.62
N MET A 58 0.18 12.91 -10.20
CA MET A 58 0.19 13.16 -11.64
C MET A 58 0.06 14.66 -11.96
N GLY A 59 1.19 15.37 -11.99
CA GLY A 59 1.24 16.74 -12.50
C GLY A 59 0.31 17.69 -11.74
N LYS A 60 -0.79 18.12 -12.39
CA LYS A 60 -1.82 19.00 -11.79
C LYS A 60 -2.99 18.25 -11.14
N ALA A 61 -2.99 16.92 -11.20
CA ALA A 61 -3.98 16.10 -10.52
C ALA A 61 -3.76 16.14 -9.00
N GLU A 62 -4.79 15.75 -8.26
CA GLU A 62 -4.72 15.63 -6.81
C GLU A 62 -3.81 14.46 -6.40
N ASP A 63 -3.04 14.69 -5.35
CA ASP A 63 -2.14 13.69 -4.78
C ASP A 63 -2.88 12.87 -3.73
N PHE A 64 -2.61 11.58 -3.70
CA PHE A 64 -3.18 10.71 -2.67
C PHE A 64 -2.18 9.68 -2.18
N THR A 65 -2.41 9.23 -0.95
CA THR A 65 -1.66 8.16 -0.32
C THR A 65 -2.54 6.94 -0.19
N MET A 66 -1.96 5.76 -0.40
CA MET A 66 -2.59 4.46 -0.13
C MET A 66 -1.78 3.72 0.92
N GLU A 67 -2.48 3.05 1.82
CA GLU A 67 -1.90 2.28 2.93
C GLU A 67 -2.49 0.88 2.93
N ALA A 68 -1.66 -0.13 2.65
CA ALA A 68 -2.05 -1.54 2.59
C ALA A 68 -1.41 -2.27 3.78
N TYR A 69 -2.13 -2.36 4.90
CA TYR A 69 -1.63 -2.89 6.18
C TYR A 69 -2.36 -4.18 6.56
N GLY A 70 -1.65 -5.29 6.59
CA GLY A 70 -2.25 -6.61 6.80
C GLY A 70 -1.98 -7.53 5.61
N THR A 71 -1.61 -8.79 5.84
CA THR A 71 -1.28 -9.81 4.81
C THR A 71 -2.28 -9.93 3.63
N SER A 72 -3.52 -9.48 3.77
CA SER A 72 -4.54 -9.52 2.70
C SER A 72 -5.31 -8.20 2.55
N ALA A 73 -4.76 -7.11 3.07
CA ALA A 73 -5.41 -5.80 3.08
C ALA A 73 -4.97 -4.95 1.89
N ASP A 74 -5.46 -5.30 0.71
CA ASP A 74 -5.25 -4.48 -0.49
C ASP A 74 -5.96 -3.12 -0.32
N ALA A 75 -5.24 -2.03 -0.58
CA ALA A 75 -5.80 -0.69 -0.61
C ALA A 75 -6.25 -0.35 -2.03
N THR A 76 -7.45 0.21 -2.18
CA THR A 76 -7.98 0.62 -3.49
C THR A 76 -8.50 2.04 -3.46
N THR A 77 -8.08 2.85 -4.43
CA THR A 77 -8.53 4.24 -4.62
C THR A 77 -8.85 4.48 -6.09
N VAL A 78 -9.88 5.27 -6.40
CA VAL A 78 -10.20 5.66 -7.77
C VAL A 78 -9.90 7.15 -7.92
N MET A 79 -9.03 7.49 -8.87
CA MET A 79 -8.65 8.87 -9.20
C MET A 79 -8.62 9.06 -10.71
N ASP A 80 -9.25 10.13 -11.21
CA ASP A 80 -9.36 10.43 -12.65
C ASP A 80 -9.79 9.23 -13.51
N GLY A 81 -10.78 8.47 -13.02
CA GLY A 81 -11.27 7.25 -13.67
C GLY A 81 -10.29 6.07 -13.63
N THR A 82 -9.10 6.21 -13.04
CA THR A 82 -8.14 5.12 -12.87
C THR A 82 -8.32 4.49 -11.49
N ARG A 83 -8.58 3.18 -11.44
CA ARG A 83 -8.61 2.40 -10.18
C ARG A 83 -7.19 1.95 -9.84
N PHE A 84 -6.64 2.49 -8.76
CA PHE A 84 -5.38 2.08 -8.19
C PHE A 84 -5.59 1.01 -7.14
N THR A 85 -4.75 -0.01 -7.16
CA THR A 85 -4.67 -1.05 -6.12
C THR A 85 -3.24 -1.12 -5.61
N LEU A 86 -3.06 -1.13 -4.30
CA LEU A 86 -1.78 -1.41 -3.63
C LEU A 86 -1.90 -2.68 -2.80
N THR A 87 -1.00 -3.62 -3.02
CA THR A 87 -0.87 -4.81 -2.18
C THR A 87 0.06 -4.54 -1.00
N PRO A 88 -0.06 -5.28 0.12
CA PRO A 88 0.87 -5.22 1.25
C PRO A 88 2.34 -5.52 0.87
N GLY A 89 2.56 -6.22 -0.25
CA GLY A 89 3.88 -6.48 -0.83
C GLY A 89 4.46 -5.32 -1.65
N GLY A 90 3.75 -4.20 -1.79
CA GLY A 90 4.19 -3.03 -2.54
C GLY A 90 4.01 -3.13 -4.05
N GLU A 91 3.16 -4.04 -4.52
CA GLU A 91 2.70 -4.03 -5.90
C GLU A 91 1.62 -2.96 -6.07
N VAL A 92 1.76 -2.13 -7.10
CA VAL A 92 0.78 -1.10 -7.43
C VAL A 92 0.34 -1.28 -8.87
N THR A 93 -0.97 -1.34 -9.07
CA THR A 93 -1.59 -1.47 -10.39
C THR A 93 -2.59 -0.34 -10.62
N GLY A 94 -2.76 0.08 -11.87
CA GLY A 94 -3.79 1.03 -12.30
C GLY A 94 -4.66 0.39 -13.38
N GLN A 95 -5.97 0.53 -13.24
CA GLN A 95 -6.95 0.03 -14.21
C GLN A 95 -7.90 1.14 -14.60
N GLN A 96 -7.84 1.57 -15.85
CA GLN A 96 -8.84 2.45 -16.44
C GLN A 96 -10.02 1.61 -16.95
N PRO A 97 -11.27 2.09 -16.82
CA PRO A 97 -12.39 1.44 -17.48
C PRO A 97 -12.13 1.43 -18.98
N LYS A 98 -12.26 0.25 -19.58
CA LYS A 98 -12.14 0.09 -21.03
C LYS A 98 -13.15 1.04 -21.66
N LYS A 99 -12.69 2.05 -22.41
CA LYS A 99 -13.59 2.88 -23.22
C LYS A 99 -14.28 1.92 -24.20
N GLU A 100 -15.52 1.54 -23.93
CA GLU A 100 -16.36 0.93 -24.94
C GLU A 100 -16.43 1.92 -26.10
N GLY A 101 -15.96 1.46 -27.26
CA GLY A 101 -15.73 2.30 -28.42
C GLY A 101 -16.98 3.09 -28.77
N ALA A 102 -16.82 4.41 -28.87
CA ALA A 102 -17.72 5.24 -29.66
C ALA A 102 -17.74 4.65 -31.09
N LYS A 103 -18.92 4.23 -31.53
CA LYS A 103 -19.28 4.10 -32.93
C LYS A 103 -20.41 5.08 -33.22
#